data_AF-A0A0C3JKF5-F1
#
_entry.id   AF-A0A0C3JKF5-F1
#
_cell.length_a   1.000
_cell.length_b   1.000
_cell.length_c   1.000
_cell.angle_alpha   90.00
_cell.angle_beta   90.00
_cell.angle_gamma   90.00
#
_symmetry.space_group_name_H-M   'P 1'
#
loop_
_entity.id
_entity.type
_entity.pdbx_description
1 polymer ?
#
loop_
_entity_poly.entity_id
_entity_poly.type
_entity_poly.pdbx_seq_one_letter_code
_entity_poly.pdbx_strand_id
1 'polypeptide(L)' 'CVTGLSSQHVAERFQHSPGTITRYSKAMLAFFSGEQFYASQVQFPTNNTPISTMITSDPCFQFFQDCIGAVDGTHI' A
#
# COMPACT_ATOMS: atom_id res chain seq x y z
N CYS A 1 -7.28 -8.27 4.63
CA CYS A 1 -5.91 -8.47 5.14
C CYS A 1 -5.83 -7.75 6.48
N VAL A 2 -5.51 -8.44 7.60
CA VAL A 2 -5.39 -7.78 8.91
C VAL A 2 -3.93 -7.37 9.08
N THR A 3 -3.68 -6.06 9.11
CA THR A 3 -2.35 -5.47 9.37
C THR A 3 -2.21 -5.12 10.86
N GLY A 4 -0.98 -5.12 11.39
CA GLY A 4 -0.72 -4.76 12.80
C GLY A 4 -0.83 -5.90 13.81
N LEU A 5 -0.80 -7.16 13.36
CA LEU A 5 -0.75 -8.31 14.26
C LEU A 5 0.61 -8.41 14.97
N SER A 6 0.60 -8.93 16.20
CA SER A 6 1.83 -9.23 16.93
C SER A 6 2.64 -10.33 16.24
N SER A 7 3.96 -10.35 16.45
CA SER A 7 4.83 -11.38 15.89
C SER A 7 4.43 -12.80 16.32
N GLN A 8 3.82 -12.96 17.49
CA GLN A 8 3.28 -14.23 17.97
C GLN A 8 2.13 -14.72 17.08
N HIS A 9 1.12 -13.89 16.83
CA HIS A 9 -0.01 -14.28 15.98
C HIS A 9 0.44 -14.62 14.55
N VAL A 10 1.43 -13.89 14.03
CA VAL A 10 2.00 -14.19 12.72
C VAL A 10 2.75 -15.53 12.76
N ALA A 11 3.57 -15.77 13.77
CA ALA A 11 4.27 -17.05 13.97
C ALA A 11 3.31 -18.24 14.07
N GLU A 12 2.22 -18.11 14.83
CA GLU A 12 1.17 -19.13 14.94
C GLU A 12 0.46 -19.37 13.60
N ARG A 13 0.11 -18.32 12.87
CA ARG A 13 -0.55 -18.47 11.57
C ARG A 13 0.31 -19.21 10.56
N PHE A 14 1.60 -18.91 10.53
CA PHE A 14 2.55 -19.49 9.58
C PHE A 14 3.24 -20.74 10.13
N GLN A 15 2.98 -21.14 11.38
CA GLN A 15 3.60 -22.29 12.05
C GLN A 15 5.14 -22.26 11.97
N HIS A 16 5.70 -21.07 12.15
CA HIS A 16 7.14 -20.82 12.07
C HIS A 16 7.60 -19.93 13.21
N SER A 17 8.89 -20.02 13.57
CA SER A 17 9.44 -19.18 14.62
C SER A 17 9.37 -17.70 14.25
N PRO A 18 9.21 -16.79 15.24
CA PRO A 18 9.25 -15.35 15.00
C PRO A 18 10.51 -14.90 14.26
N GLY A 19 11.68 -15.52 14.54
CA GLY A 19 12.93 -15.22 13.86
C GLY A 19 12.89 -15.52 12.35
N THR A 20 12.30 -16.65 11.97
CA THR A 20 12.09 -16.99 10.55
C THR A 20 11.16 -16.00 9.88
N ILE A 21 10.03 -15.66 10.52
CA ILE A 21 9.10 -14.66 10.02
C ILE A 21 9.80 -13.32 9.79
N THR A 22 10.48 -12.79 10.82
CA THR A 22 11.19 -11.51 10.72
C THR A 22 12.25 -11.52 9.62
N ARG A 23 12.99 -12.63 9.44
CA ARG A 23 13.98 -12.76 8.36
C ARG A 23 13.34 -12.60 6.99
N TYR A 24 12.23 -13.31 6.73
CA TYR A 24 11.53 -13.21 5.45
C TYR A 24 10.84 -11.86 5.28
N SER A 25 10.25 -11.28 6.31
CA SER A 25 9.68 -9.92 6.24
C SER A 25 10.73 -8.89 5.83
N LYS A 26 11.94 -8.96 6.38
CA LYS A 26 13.06 -8.08 5.98
C LYS A 26 13.50 -8.31 4.54
N ALA A 27 13.61 -9.58 4.12
CA ALA A 27 13.97 -9.92 2.74
C ALA A 27 12.94 -9.41 1.73
N MET A 28 11.65 -9.56 2.04
CA MET A 28 10.56 -9.05 1.20
C MET A 28 10.57 -7.53 1.15
N LEU A 29 10.78 -6.85 2.28
CA LEU A 29 10.92 -5.39 2.30
C LEU A 29 12.06 -4.93 1.39
N ALA A 30 13.25 -5.55 1.53
CA ALA A 30 14.39 -5.21 0.69
C ALA A 30 14.11 -5.45 -0.81
N PHE A 31 13.41 -6.55 -1.15
CA PHE A 31 13.02 -6.84 -2.53
C PHE A 31 12.05 -5.79 -3.09
N PHE A 32 10.97 -5.47 -2.35
CA PHE A 32 9.95 -4.52 -2.79
C PHE A 32 10.45 -3.08 -2.83
N SER A 33 11.41 -2.72 -1.97
CA SER A 33 12.10 -1.44 -2.01
C SER A 33 13.23 -1.39 -3.04
N GLY A 34 13.57 -2.53 -3.67
CA GLY A 34 14.59 -2.58 -4.71
C GLY A 34 14.12 -1.89 -5.99
N GLU A 35 15.06 -1.24 -6.69
CA GLU A 35 14.79 -0.40 -7.86
C GLU A 35 13.94 -1.10 -8.94
N GLN A 36 14.26 -2.36 -9.26
CA GLN A 36 13.56 -3.13 -10.29
C GLN A 36 12.07 -3.32 -9.98
N PHE A 37 11.74 -3.65 -8.73
CA PHE A 37 10.35 -3.83 -8.32
C PHE A 37 9.68 -2.48 -8.11
N TYR A 38 10.30 -1.61 -7.32
CA TYR A 38 9.70 -0.34 -6.92
C TYR A 38 9.38 0.55 -8.13
N ALA A 39 10.33 0.75 -9.05
CA ALA A 39 10.12 1.63 -10.21
C ALA A 39 9.10 1.06 -11.21
N SER A 40 8.93 -0.26 -11.27
CA SER A 40 7.94 -0.89 -12.16
C SER A 40 6.53 -0.90 -11.57
N GLN A 41 6.40 -0.97 -10.24
CA GLN A 41 5.10 -1.12 -9.58
C GLN A 41 4.56 0.18 -8.96
N VAL A 42 5.44 1.09 -8.54
CA VAL A 42 5.07 2.35 -7.89
C VAL A 42 5.37 3.50 -8.84
N GLN A 43 4.35 3.93 -9.57
CA GLN A 43 4.43 5.04 -10.53
C GLN A 43 3.39 6.09 -10.18
N PHE A 44 3.77 7.36 -10.33
CA PHE A 44 2.78 8.43 -10.24
C PHE A 44 1.81 8.35 -11.41
N PRO A 45 0.50 8.55 -11.16
CA PRO A 45 -0.44 8.70 -12.26
C PRO A 45 -0.05 9.92 -13.09
N THR A 46 -0.28 9.81 -14.39
CA THR A 46 -0.14 10.92 -15.34
C THR A 46 -1.52 11.45 -15.71
N ASN A 47 -1.60 12.57 -16.43
CA ASN A 47 -2.87 13.10 -16.94
C ASN A 47 -3.65 12.11 -17.82
N ASN A 48 -2.98 11.07 -18.33
CA ASN A 48 -3.59 10.04 -19.18
C ASN A 48 -3.94 8.76 -18.40
N THR A 49 -3.60 8.68 -17.12
CA THR A 49 -3.89 7.50 -16.29
C THR A 49 -5.35 7.57 -15.84
N PRO A 50 -6.23 6.63 -16.25
CA PRO A 50 -7.63 6.68 -15.86
C PRO A 50 -7.78 6.41 -14.35
N ILE A 51 -8.71 7.12 -13.72
CA ILE A 51 -9.07 6.87 -12.33
C ILE A 51 -9.80 5.51 -12.26
N SER A 52 -9.40 4.68 -11.30
CA SER A 52 -10.02 3.36 -11.09
C SER A 52 -11.52 3.49 -10.85
N THR A 53 -12.31 2.59 -11.45
CA THR A 53 -13.77 2.57 -11.29
C THR A 53 -14.20 2.39 -9.83
N MET A 54 -13.39 1.70 -9.03
CA MET A 54 -13.62 1.54 -7.59
C MET A 54 -13.64 2.88 -6.86
N ILE A 55 -12.76 3.81 -7.26
CA ILE A 55 -12.67 5.15 -6.68
C ILE A 55 -13.85 6.00 -7.17
N THR A 56 -14.11 6.02 -8.48
CA THR A 56 -15.21 6.83 -9.04
C THR A 56 -16.61 6.34 -8.64
N SER A 57 -16.74 5.07 -8.26
CA SER A 57 -18.00 4.50 -7.78
C SER A 57 -18.29 4.82 -6.31
N ASP A 58 -17.31 5.30 -5.55
CA ASP A 58 -17.48 5.64 -4.14
C ASP A 58 -18.21 6.99 -4.02
N PRO A 59 -19.37 7.05 -3.35
CA PRO A 59 -20.07 8.31 -3.11
C PRO A 59 -19.23 9.37 -2.40
N CYS A 60 -18.23 8.99 -1.61
CA CYS A 60 -17.32 9.94 -0.95
C CYS A 60 -16.38 10.63 -1.95
N PHE A 61 -16.12 10.01 -3.11
CA PHE A 61 -15.21 10.59 -4.10
C PHE A 61 -15.76 11.87 -4.72
N GLN A 62 -17.08 12.07 -4.71
CA GLN A 62 -17.72 13.30 -5.21
C GLN A 62 -17.22 14.56 -4.48
N PHE A 63 -16.79 14.44 -3.21
CA PHE A 63 -16.26 15.56 -2.43
C PHE A 63 -14.86 15.98 -2.86
N PHE A 64 -14.18 15.13 -3.64
CA PHE A 64 -12.85 15.36 -4.19
C PHE A 64 -12.89 15.73 -5.67
N GLN A 65 -14.09 15.95 -6.23
CA GLN A 65 -14.23 16.44 -7.60
C GLN A 65 -13.48 17.77 -7.72
N ASP A 66 -12.58 17.84 -8.71
CA ASP A 66 -11.70 18.98 -9.00
C ASP A 66 -10.60 19.28 -7.95
N CYS A 67 -10.45 18.43 -6.93
CA CYS A 67 -9.29 18.51 -6.03
C CYS A 67 -8.02 18.07 -6.76
N ILE A 68 -6.97 18.88 -6.68
CA ILE A 68 -5.66 18.56 -7.27
C ILE A 68 -4.84 17.71 -6.29
N GLY A 69 -5.14 17.82 -5.00
CA GLY A 69 -4.59 16.97 -3.95
C GLY A 69 -5.11 17.34 -2.57
N ALA A 70 -4.62 16.63 -1.55
CA ALA A 70 -4.81 16.99 -0.16
C ALA A 70 -3.43 17.23 0.46
N VAL A 71 -3.23 18.43 1.02
CA VAL A 71 -2.06 18.70 1.87
C VAL A 71 -2.57 18.80 3.30
N ASP A 72 -2.11 17.88 4.15
CA ASP A 72 -2.40 17.90 5.58
C ASP A 72 -3.90 17.88 5.96
N GLY A 73 -4.71 17.17 5.17
CA GLY A 73 -6.16 17.08 5.40
C GLY A 73 -6.98 18.29 4.94
N THR A 74 -6.34 19.29 4.32
CA THR A 74 -7.02 20.40 3.65
C THR A 74 -6.99 20.19 2.14
N HIS A 75 -8.15 20.27 1.49
CA HIS A 75 -8.31 20.14 0.04
C HIS A 75 -7.77 21.41 -0.66
N ILE A 76 -6.97 21.24 -1.71
CA ILE A 76 -6.48 22.31 -2.60
C ILE A 76 -7.05 22.11 -4.00
#